data_AF-A0A0A1VM61-F1
#
_entry.id   AF-A0A0A1VM61-F1
#
_cell.length_a   1.000
_cell.length_b   1.000
_cell.length_c   1.000
_cell.angle_alpha   90.00
_cell.angle_beta   90.00
_cell.angle_gamma   90.00
#
_symmetry.space_group_name_H-M   'P 1'
#
loop_
_entity.id
_entity.type
_entity.pdbx_description
1 polymer ?
#
loop_
_entity_poly.entity_id
_entity_poly.type
_entity_poly.pdbx_seq_one_letter_code
_entity_poly.pdbx_strand_id
1 'polypeptide(L)'
;MHPLRAPYFFVLPVALACLLTACGGGGGGDDATSPPSGDGFTLGGAVTGLGQGKRLVLQNNGAADLDVAASGTFTFAGRIAAGSAYAVTVKTQPQGQTCAVAQGSGTATANVGDVAVRCADLPAARYSVGGTVSGLAAGGGLVLQNNGGDDLAVSANGGFTFATPLAAGTAYAVAVKTQPAGQACTVKSGSGTLGSANQSSVEVACATQAAALPEGDWEMTLCSQVLPGTWGRTLWRIARQSDTRAAIEQGMVLYSNSQCAGTGTVQTSPAGALGTVAFDRTGATATLAAFWGAWSQPTGLTSRTVWARKGAYLCVLGDTTPSVLPTAQAVESAADLSIAGKGCYTKR
;
A
#
# COMPACT_ATOMS: atom_id res chain seq x y z
N MET A 1 27.27 32.84 -11.21
CA MET A 1 28.08 34.07 -11.05
C MET A 1 28.58 34.11 -9.60
N HIS A 2 29.80 34.63 -9.39
CA HIS A 2 30.46 34.88 -8.09
C HIS A 2 30.74 33.67 -7.15
N PRO A 3 32.01 33.24 -7.02
CA PRO A 3 32.49 32.38 -5.94
C PRO A 3 32.90 33.20 -4.71
N LEU A 4 32.86 32.59 -3.51
CA LEU A 4 33.38 33.19 -2.29
C LEU A 4 34.87 32.84 -2.06
N ARG A 5 35.61 33.81 -1.53
CA ARG A 5 37.07 33.85 -1.47
C ARG A 5 37.64 33.12 -0.25
N ALA A 6 38.83 32.53 -0.41
CA ALA A 6 39.74 32.25 0.69
C ALA A 6 40.51 33.52 1.13
N PRO A 7 40.92 33.64 2.40
CA PRO A 7 41.89 34.63 2.83
C PRO A 7 43.33 34.10 2.70
N TYR A 8 44.21 34.91 2.11
CA TYR A 8 45.67 34.77 2.24
C TYR A 8 46.12 35.15 3.65
N PHE A 9 47.22 34.57 4.13
CA PHE A 9 48.21 35.36 4.87
C PHE A 9 49.64 34.95 4.48
N PHE A 10 50.54 35.92 4.59
CA PHE A 10 51.85 35.97 3.94
C PHE A 10 52.99 35.85 4.99
N VAL A 11 54.24 35.86 4.50
CA VAL A 11 55.53 36.15 5.18
C VAL A 11 56.55 34.99 5.13
N LEU A 12 57.76 35.39 4.75
CA LEU A 12 58.99 34.62 4.49
C LEU A 12 60.14 35.28 5.31
N PRO A 13 61.42 34.90 5.11
CA PRO A 13 62.23 33.93 5.83
C PRO A 13 63.14 34.53 6.93
N VAL A 14 63.82 33.69 7.71
CA VAL A 14 65.14 34.00 8.30
C VAL A 14 66.03 32.76 8.23
N ALA A 15 67.29 32.93 7.83
CA ALA A 15 68.34 31.92 7.88
C ALA A 15 69.39 32.28 8.95
N LEU A 16 70.00 31.28 9.58
CA LEU A 16 71.24 31.47 10.35
C LEU A 16 72.05 30.18 10.36
N ALA A 17 73.37 30.29 10.11
CA ALA A 17 74.31 29.19 10.08
C ALA A 17 75.54 29.53 10.92
N CYS A 18 76.12 28.57 11.65
CA CYS A 18 77.53 28.57 12.08
C CYS A 18 78.02 27.20 12.61
N LEU A 19 78.82 26.51 11.77
CA LEU A 19 80.16 25.98 12.02
C LEU A 19 80.59 25.33 13.38
N LEU A 20 81.01 24.05 13.26
CA LEU A 20 82.31 23.46 13.64
C LEU A 20 82.75 23.10 15.10
N THR A 21 83.36 21.90 15.17
CA THR A 21 84.50 21.39 16.01
C THR A 21 84.31 20.47 17.24
N ALA A 22 84.68 19.19 17.01
CA ALA A 22 85.67 18.35 17.75
C ALA A 22 85.46 17.83 19.21
N CYS A 23 85.29 16.51 19.37
CA CYS A 23 85.80 15.63 20.46
C CYS A 23 85.54 14.11 20.12
N GLY A 24 86.23 13.07 20.61
CA GLY A 24 87.53 13.03 21.31
C GLY A 24 87.95 11.72 22.06
N GLY A 25 87.79 10.50 21.50
CA GLY A 25 88.17 9.21 22.15
C GLY A 25 87.04 8.54 22.97
N GLY A 26 87.11 7.26 23.40
CA GLY A 26 88.08 6.20 23.12
C GLY A 26 88.07 5.06 24.18
N GLY A 27 87.87 3.81 23.76
CA GLY A 27 88.21 2.58 24.51
C GLY A 27 87.20 2.03 25.54
N GLY A 28 87.16 0.70 25.70
CA GLY A 28 86.37 -0.04 26.70
C GLY A 28 85.55 -1.17 26.08
N GLY A 29 85.83 -2.42 26.48
CA GLY A 29 85.19 -3.60 25.91
C GLY A 29 84.15 -4.26 26.83
N ASP A 30 83.58 -5.32 26.27
CA ASP A 30 83.07 -6.53 26.94
C ASP A 30 81.72 -6.46 27.69
N ASP A 31 80.83 -7.38 27.26
CA ASP A 31 79.78 -8.04 28.03
C ASP A 31 78.66 -7.23 28.71
N ALA A 32 77.61 -6.98 27.93
CA ALA A 32 76.31 -7.60 28.23
C ALA A 32 75.55 -7.93 26.94
N THR A 33 75.17 -9.19 26.76
CA THR A 33 74.39 -9.65 25.60
C THR A 33 73.01 -9.01 25.59
N SER A 34 72.77 -8.04 24.70
CA SER A 34 71.42 -7.66 24.29
C SER A 34 70.72 -8.92 23.74
N PRO A 35 69.56 -9.34 24.29
CA PRO A 35 68.78 -10.39 23.66
C PRO A 35 68.34 -9.92 22.27
N PRO A 36 68.18 -10.82 21.28
CA PRO A 36 67.75 -10.44 19.94
C PRO A 36 66.29 -9.97 19.98
N SER A 37 66.08 -8.65 20.08
CA SER A 37 64.76 -8.06 19.94
C SER A 37 64.32 -8.12 18.48
N GLY A 38 63.14 -8.68 18.24
CA GLY A 38 62.41 -8.39 17.01
C GLY A 38 61.92 -6.94 17.10
N ASP A 39 62.66 -6.01 16.48
CA ASP A 39 62.64 -4.56 16.75
C ASP A 39 61.34 -3.83 16.40
N GLY A 40 60.28 -4.13 17.14
CA GLY A 40 59.05 -3.33 17.13
C GLY A 40 57.89 -4.01 17.84
N PHE A 41 56.86 -3.21 18.10
CA PHE A 41 55.66 -3.59 18.82
C PHE A 41 54.56 -4.06 17.88
N THR A 42 53.73 -5.01 18.33
CA THR A 42 52.51 -5.40 17.61
C THR A 42 51.45 -4.30 17.74
N LEU A 43 50.63 -4.14 16.71
CA LEU A 43 49.43 -3.30 16.75
C LEU A 43 48.19 -4.16 16.49
N GLY A 44 47.30 -4.24 17.46
CA GLY A 44 46.07 -5.01 17.39
C GLY A 44 45.01 -4.47 18.35
N GLY A 45 43.92 -5.23 18.46
CA GLY A 45 42.74 -4.81 19.19
C GLY A 45 41.60 -5.78 19.04
N ALA A 46 40.37 -5.31 19.26
CA ALA A 46 39.15 -6.12 19.12
C ALA A 46 38.08 -5.40 18.30
N VAL A 47 37.45 -6.14 17.38
CA VAL A 47 36.23 -5.73 16.68
C VAL A 47 35.01 -6.36 17.34
N THR A 48 33.99 -5.55 17.60
CA THR A 48 32.72 -5.96 18.22
C THR A 48 31.54 -5.48 17.38
N GLY A 49 30.47 -6.27 17.29
CA GLY A 49 29.24 -5.93 16.58
C GLY A 49 29.30 -6.04 15.05
N LEU A 50 30.42 -6.48 14.46
CA LEU A 50 30.51 -6.74 13.02
C LEU A 50 29.62 -7.95 12.68
N GLY A 51 28.63 -7.74 11.81
CA GLY A 51 27.63 -8.75 11.45
C GLY A 51 28.19 -9.88 10.60
N GLN A 52 27.56 -11.06 10.67
CA GLN A 52 27.99 -12.23 9.89
C GLN A 52 27.99 -11.96 8.38
N GLY A 53 29.04 -12.42 7.69
CA GLY A 53 29.21 -12.22 6.24
C GLY A 53 29.59 -10.80 5.81
N LYS A 54 29.67 -9.83 6.74
CA LYS A 54 30.10 -8.46 6.45
C LYS A 54 31.63 -8.36 6.52
N ARG A 55 32.23 -7.48 5.72
CA ARG A 55 33.68 -7.18 5.75
C ARG A 55 33.92 -5.73 6.13
N LEU A 56 34.92 -5.51 6.96
CA LEU A 56 35.42 -4.22 7.42
C LEU A 56 36.89 -4.12 7.00
N VAL A 57 37.31 -3.01 6.41
CA VAL A 57 38.73 -2.75 6.16
C VAL A 57 39.21 -1.68 7.13
N LEU A 58 40.10 -2.07 8.05
CA LEU A 58 40.87 -1.17 8.88
C LEU A 58 42.14 -0.75 8.13
N GLN A 59 42.67 0.44 8.44
CA GLN A 59 43.91 0.93 7.88
C GLN A 59 44.74 1.61 8.95
N ASN A 60 46.02 1.27 9.06
CA ASN A 60 46.98 1.99 9.89
C ASN A 60 47.85 2.94 9.04
N ASN A 61 47.99 4.19 9.49
CA ASN A 61 48.87 5.22 8.92
C ASN A 61 48.73 5.42 7.39
N GLY A 62 47.53 5.21 6.83
CA GLY A 62 47.27 5.42 5.41
C GLY A 62 47.76 4.33 4.44
N ALA A 63 48.47 3.30 4.93
CA ALA A 63 49.18 2.34 4.06
C ALA A 63 48.95 0.86 4.42
N ALA A 64 48.92 0.50 5.71
CA ALA A 64 48.76 -0.88 6.13
C ALA A 64 47.27 -1.22 6.29
N ASP A 65 46.67 -1.81 5.27
CA ASP A 65 45.28 -2.27 5.29
C ASP A 65 45.15 -3.64 5.98
N LEU A 66 44.05 -3.85 6.71
CA LEU A 66 43.67 -5.13 7.33
C LEU A 66 42.20 -5.40 7.07
N ASP A 67 41.90 -6.54 6.44
CA ASP A 67 40.54 -7.01 6.20
C ASP A 67 40.05 -7.85 7.39
N VAL A 68 38.89 -7.49 7.91
CA VAL A 68 38.23 -8.14 9.06
C VAL A 68 36.86 -8.65 8.62
N ALA A 69 36.67 -9.98 8.71
CA ALA A 69 35.45 -10.67 8.27
C ALA A 69 34.52 -11.15 9.41
N ALA A 70 34.90 -10.94 10.67
CA ALA A 70 34.10 -11.31 11.85
C ALA A 70 34.46 -10.44 13.07
N SER A 71 33.57 -10.40 14.07
CA SER A 71 33.91 -9.85 15.39
C SER A 71 34.94 -10.77 16.09
N GLY A 72 35.89 -10.18 16.80
CA GLY A 72 37.01 -10.90 17.43
C GLY A 72 38.26 -10.03 17.55
N THR A 73 39.36 -10.63 18.02
CA THR A 73 40.68 -9.98 18.08
C THR A 73 41.30 -9.85 16.69
N PHE A 74 41.96 -8.73 16.42
CA PHE A 74 42.71 -8.49 15.19
C PHE A 74 44.13 -8.00 15.51
N THR A 75 45.06 -8.22 14.57
CA THR A 75 46.43 -7.69 14.63
C THR A 75 46.86 -7.32 13.20
N PHE A 76 47.44 -6.13 13.02
CA PHE A 76 48.03 -5.75 11.73
C PHE A 76 49.29 -6.58 11.46
N ALA A 77 49.55 -6.86 10.18
CA ALA A 77 50.80 -7.50 9.76
C ALA A 77 51.98 -6.55 9.94
N GLY A 78 53.12 -7.09 10.40
CA GLY A 78 54.33 -6.31 10.70
C GLY A 78 54.42 -5.83 12.15
N ARG A 79 55.48 -5.09 12.45
CA ARG A 79 55.77 -4.50 13.76
C ARG A 79 56.03 -3.00 13.60
N ILE A 80 55.64 -2.22 14.59
CA ILE A 80 55.84 -0.76 14.63
C ILE A 80 57.09 -0.47 15.44
N ALA A 81 58.07 0.22 14.85
CA ALA A 81 59.31 0.58 15.54
C ALA A 81 59.01 1.43 16.79
N ALA A 82 59.77 1.18 17.86
CA ALA A 82 59.59 1.87 19.14
C ALA A 82 59.66 3.40 18.96
N GLY A 83 58.72 4.12 19.58
CA GLY A 83 58.59 5.58 19.45
C GLY A 83 57.89 6.06 18.17
N SER A 84 57.49 5.17 17.25
CA SER A 84 56.72 5.56 16.07
C SER A 84 55.23 5.74 16.37
N ALA A 85 54.58 6.67 15.66
CA ALA A 85 53.15 6.90 15.77
C ALA A 85 52.33 5.83 15.01
N TYR A 86 51.12 5.56 15.51
CA TYR A 86 50.09 4.76 14.83
C TYR A 86 48.76 5.51 14.78
N ALA A 87 47.96 5.19 13.76
CA ALA A 87 46.65 5.77 13.52
C ALA A 87 45.79 4.78 12.72
N VAL A 88 45.03 3.96 13.45
CA VAL A 88 44.03 3.03 12.95
C VAL A 88 42.73 3.76 12.64
N THR A 89 42.31 3.70 11.39
CA THR A 89 41.04 4.24 10.88
C THR A 89 40.23 3.14 10.20
N VAL A 90 38.94 3.39 9.96
CA VAL A 90 38.16 2.57 9.03
C VAL A 90 38.37 3.10 7.62
N LYS A 91 38.93 2.27 6.74
CA LYS A 91 39.07 2.55 5.30
C LYS A 91 37.81 2.20 4.53
N THR A 92 37.14 1.11 4.91
CA THR A 92 35.91 0.65 4.24
C THR A 92 34.93 0.13 5.27
N GLN A 93 33.78 0.79 5.36
CA GLN A 93 32.69 0.39 6.25
C GLN A 93 31.95 -0.86 5.70
N PRO A 94 31.53 -1.79 6.56
CA PRO A 94 30.65 -2.90 6.17
C PRO A 94 29.28 -2.43 5.67
N GLN A 95 28.68 -3.19 4.74
CA GLN A 95 27.35 -2.87 4.22
C GLN A 95 26.27 -2.91 5.32
N GLY A 96 25.47 -1.84 5.41
CA GLY A 96 24.40 -1.71 6.39
C GLY A 96 24.87 -1.60 7.85
N GLN A 97 26.15 -1.30 8.08
CA GLN A 97 26.73 -1.05 9.41
C GLN A 97 27.63 0.18 9.37
N THR A 98 27.87 0.76 10.55
CA THR A 98 28.93 1.74 10.75
C THR A 98 29.81 1.30 11.91
N CYS A 99 31.12 1.29 11.69
CA CYS A 99 32.14 0.96 12.66
C CYS A 99 32.92 2.22 13.05
N ALA A 100 33.11 2.43 14.35
CA ALA A 100 33.94 3.49 14.90
C ALA A 100 35.15 2.90 15.62
N VAL A 101 36.32 3.53 15.46
CA VAL A 101 37.56 3.17 16.18
C VAL A 101 37.68 4.07 17.41
N ALA A 102 37.90 3.48 18.56
CA ALA A 102 38.34 4.13 19.79
C ALA A 102 39.75 3.63 20.16
N GLN A 103 40.55 4.49 20.81
CA GLN A 103 41.96 4.20 21.13
C GLN A 103 42.81 3.86 19.88
N GLY A 104 42.38 4.35 18.70
CA GLY A 104 43.01 4.03 17.41
C GLY A 104 44.33 4.72 17.14
N SER A 105 44.75 5.71 17.92
CA SER A 105 45.98 6.47 17.67
C SER A 105 46.82 6.69 18.93
N GLY A 106 48.13 6.76 18.73
CA GLY A 106 49.11 6.96 19.79
C GLY A 106 50.55 6.74 19.32
N THR A 107 51.46 6.56 20.26
CA THR A 107 52.88 6.25 20.01
C THR A 107 53.20 4.87 20.56
N ALA A 108 53.85 4.03 19.77
CA ALA A 108 54.16 2.64 20.17
C ALA A 108 55.36 2.60 21.14
N THR A 109 55.08 2.50 22.44
CA THR A 109 56.07 2.28 23.51
C THR A 109 56.03 0.86 24.10
N ALA A 110 54.98 0.11 23.77
CA ALA A 110 54.76 -1.30 24.08
C ALA A 110 53.85 -1.92 23.00
N ASN A 111 53.61 -3.24 23.08
CA ASN A 111 52.59 -3.89 22.24
C ASN A 111 51.22 -3.25 22.46
N VAL A 112 50.63 -2.72 21.40
CA VAL A 112 49.30 -2.09 21.40
C VAL A 112 48.26 -3.17 21.10
N GLY A 113 47.29 -3.35 21.99
CA GLY A 113 46.28 -4.41 21.92
C GLY A 113 44.87 -3.98 22.36
N ASP A 114 44.70 -2.68 22.60
CA ASP A 114 43.53 -2.04 23.18
C ASP A 114 42.67 -1.29 22.15
N VAL A 115 43.08 -1.24 20.88
CA VAL A 115 42.31 -0.60 19.81
C VAL A 115 40.90 -1.22 19.71
N ALA A 116 39.89 -0.45 20.09
CA ALA A 116 38.52 -0.92 20.19
C ALA A 116 37.71 -0.48 18.97
N VAL A 117 37.28 -1.42 18.13
CA VAL A 117 36.39 -1.15 17.00
C VAL A 117 34.99 -1.62 17.35
N ARG A 118 34.02 -0.69 17.28
CA ARG A 118 32.62 -0.95 17.61
C ARG A 118 31.76 -0.70 16.38
N CYS A 119 31.13 -1.75 15.89
CA CYS A 119 30.20 -1.72 14.76
C CYS A 119 28.75 -1.77 15.24
N ALA A 120 27.88 -0.98 14.61
CA ALA A 120 26.45 -0.96 14.87
C ALA A 120 25.68 -0.95 13.54
N ASP A 121 24.55 -1.67 13.48
CA ASP A 121 23.68 -1.68 12.30
C ASP A 121 23.09 -0.29 12.04
N LEU A 122 23.10 0.11 10.78
CA LEU A 122 22.41 1.33 10.34
C LEU A 122 20.90 1.07 10.28
N PRO A 123 20.05 2.08 10.55
CA PRO A 123 18.62 1.94 10.35
C PRO A 123 18.32 1.51 8.91
N ALA A 124 17.51 0.46 8.74
CA ALA A 124 17.08 0.04 7.42
C ALA A 124 16.38 1.21 6.70
N ALA A 125 16.80 1.50 5.47
CA ALA A 125 16.16 2.50 4.64
C ALA A 125 14.67 2.16 4.50
N ARG A 126 13.81 3.18 4.66
CA ARG A 126 12.36 3.03 4.57
C ARG A 126 11.83 3.77 3.36
N TYR A 127 10.89 3.14 2.66
CA TYR A 127 10.28 3.65 1.44
C TYR A 127 8.76 3.58 1.55
N SER A 128 8.06 4.48 0.84
CA SER A 128 6.60 4.47 0.83
C SER A 128 6.04 3.44 -0.15
N VAL A 129 4.80 3.01 0.12
CA VAL A 129 3.96 2.28 -0.83
C VAL A 129 2.84 3.20 -1.29
N GLY A 130 2.55 3.20 -2.58
CA GLY A 130 1.57 4.07 -3.21
C GLY A 130 1.25 3.61 -4.62
N GLY A 131 0.47 4.41 -5.33
CA GLY A 131 -0.11 4.02 -6.60
C GLY A 131 -1.02 5.08 -7.19
N THR A 132 -1.88 4.66 -8.11
CA THR A 132 -2.92 5.51 -8.69
C THR A 132 -4.31 4.87 -8.58
N VAL A 133 -5.33 5.71 -8.41
CA VAL A 133 -6.74 5.35 -8.40
C VAL A 133 -7.43 5.97 -9.62
N SER A 134 -8.24 5.17 -10.31
CA SER A 134 -8.96 5.53 -11.53
C SER A 134 -10.40 5.03 -11.51
N GLY A 135 -11.30 5.75 -12.19
CA GLY A 135 -12.73 5.41 -12.29
C GLY A 135 -13.56 5.57 -11.00
N LEU A 136 -12.97 6.08 -9.91
CA LEU A 136 -13.68 6.37 -8.67
C LEU A 136 -14.66 7.54 -8.87
N ALA A 137 -15.92 7.34 -8.47
CA ALA A 137 -16.94 8.37 -8.48
C ALA A 137 -16.70 9.42 -7.37
N ALA A 138 -17.04 10.68 -7.65
CA ALA A 138 -16.90 11.76 -6.68
C ALA A 138 -17.73 11.48 -5.40
N GLY A 139 -17.10 11.59 -4.24
CA GLY A 139 -17.71 11.25 -2.95
C GLY A 139 -17.79 9.76 -2.64
N GLY A 140 -17.16 8.89 -3.44
CA GLY A 140 -17.05 7.46 -3.16
C GLY A 140 -16.23 7.18 -1.89
N GLY A 141 -16.77 6.38 -0.97
CA GLY A 141 -16.12 5.99 0.29
C GLY A 141 -15.10 4.84 0.13
N LEU A 142 -14.17 4.94 -0.83
CA LEU A 142 -13.13 3.94 -1.01
C LEU A 142 -12.13 4.00 0.15
N VAL A 143 -11.86 2.85 0.77
CA VAL A 143 -10.75 2.68 1.73
C VAL A 143 -9.84 1.58 1.24
N LEU A 144 -8.57 1.91 1.03
CA LEU A 144 -7.49 0.96 0.79
C LEU A 144 -6.84 0.59 2.10
N GLN A 145 -6.25 -0.59 2.19
CA GLN A 145 -5.49 -1.04 3.36
C GLN A 145 -4.20 -1.71 2.90
N ASN A 146 -3.06 -1.35 3.51
CA ASN A 146 -1.79 -2.04 3.34
C ASN A 146 -1.47 -2.87 4.59
N ASN A 147 -1.03 -4.12 4.40
CA ASN A 147 -0.55 -5.03 5.44
C ASN A 147 -1.48 -5.20 6.66
N GLY A 148 -2.80 -5.09 6.47
CA GLY A 148 -3.79 -5.32 7.52
C GLY A 148 -4.02 -4.16 8.51
N GLY A 149 -3.29 -3.04 8.40
CA GLY A 149 -3.36 -1.97 9.41
C GLY A 149 -3.10 -0.53 8.96
N ASP A 150 -2.48 -0.29 7.81
CA ASP A 150 -2.31 1.07 7.27
C ASP A 150 -3.48 1.38 6.32
N ASP A 151 -4.55 1.93 6.89
CA ASP A 151 -5.79 2.28 6.18
C ASP A 151 -5.70 3.67 5.56
N LEU A 152 -6.07 3.79 4.28
CA LEU A 152 -6.09 5.04 3.53
C LEU A 152 -7.45 5.27 2.88
N ALA A 153 -8.16 6.30 3.33
CA ALA A 153 -9.38 6.77 2.67
C ALA A 153 -9.03 7.55 1.39
N VAL A 154 -9.67 7.21 0.28
CA VAL A 154 -9.46 7.82 -1.04
C VAL A 154 -10.77 8.44 -1.52
N SER A 155 -10.78 9.76 -1.75
CA SER A 155 -11.98 10.52 -2.11
C SER A 155 -12.04 10.97 -3.58
N ALA A 156 -10.95 10.80 -4.34
CA ALA A 156 -10.83 11.22 -5.73
C ALA A 156 -9.84 10.34 -6.52
N ASN A 157 -9.91 10.42 -7.85
CA ASN A 157 -8.93 9.82 -8.74
C ASN A 157 -7.59 10.56 -8.68
N GLY A 158 -6.48 9.85 -8.92
CA GLY A 158 -5.13 10.41 -8.88
C GLY A 158 -4.14 9.52 -8.12
N GLY A 159 -3.00 10.10 -7.75
CA GLY A 159 -1.98 9.40 -6.97
C GLY A 159 -2.36 9.26 -5.50
N PHE A 160 -2.00 8.13 -4.88
CA PHE A 160 -2.14 7.89 -3.44
C PHE A 160 -0.84 7.32 -2.86
N THR A 161 -0.61 7.56 -1.57
CA THR A 161 0.56 7.06 -0.82
C THR A 161 0.11 6.70 0.59
N PHE A 162 0.48 5.52 1.07
CA PHE A 162 0.24 5.07 2.44
C PHE A 162 1.13 5.83 3.45
N ALA A 163 0.64 6.01 4.68
CA ALA A 163 1.29 6.86 5.68
C ALA A 163 2.51 6.19 6.33
N THR A 164 2.54 4.85 6.41
CA THR A 164 3.60 4.09 7.08
C THR A 164 4.67 3.65 6.07
N PRO A 165 5.87 4.25 6.08
CA PRO A 165 6.95 3.79 5.22
C PRO A 165 7.50 2.46 5.74
N LEU A 166 7.64 1.50 4.82
CA LEU A 166 8.09 0.14 5.10
C LEU A 166 9.61 0.03 4.88
N ALA A 167 10.27 -0.90 5.57
CA ALA A 167 11.72 -1.09 5.41
C ALA A 167 12.05 -1.86 4.11
N ALA A 168 13.20 -1.58 3.51
CA ALA A 168 13.73 -2.34 2.37
C ALA A 168 13.70 -3.85 2.66
N GLY A 169 13.25 -4.65 1.68
CA GLY A 169 13.12 -6.10 1.80
C GLY A 169 11.86 -6.60 2.53
N THR A 170 11.01 -5.71 3.06
CA THR A 170 9.72 -6.12 3.65
C THR A 170 8.62 -6.28 2.59
N ALA A 171 7.67 -7.17 2.84
CA ALA A 171 6.52 -7.36 1.97
C ALA A 171 5.47 -6.25 2.15
N TYR A 172 4.76 -5.91 1.07
CA TYR A 172 3.56 -5.08 1.07
C TYR A 172 2.38 -5.86 0.48
N ALA A 173 1.17 -5.54 0.95
CA ALA A 173 -0.07 -6.17 0.54
C ALA A 173 -1.22 -5.16 0.65
N VAL A 174 -1.47 -4.45 -0.46
CA VAL A 174 -2.54 -3.48 -0.67
C VAL A 174 -3.81 -4.20 -1.13
N ALA A 175 -4.89 -4.01 -0.40
CA ALA A 175 -6.23 -4.48 -0.72
C ALA A 175 -7.26 -3.34 -0.62
N VAL A 176 -8.44 -3.54 -1.21
CA VAL A 176 -9.61 -2.71 -0.91
C VAL A 176 -10.22 -3.21 0.39
N LYS A 177 -10.27 -2.35 1.41
CA LYS A 177 -10.93 -2.63 2.69
C LYS A 177 -12.42 -2.30 2.63
N THR A 178 -12.76 -1.15 2.03
CA THR A 178 -14.14 -0.68 1.86
C THR A 178 -14.36 -0.30 0.41
N GLN A 179 -15.31 -0.96 -0.25
CA GLN A 179 -15.75 -0.60 -1.59
C GLN A 179 -16.62 0.68 -1.54
N PRO A 180 -16.43 1.64 -2.47
CA PRO A 180 -17.34 2.76 -2.61
C PRO A 180 -18.72 2.30 -3.08
N ALA A 181 -19.79 2.95 -2.61
CA ALA A 181 -21.16 2.58 -2.94
C ALA A 181 -21.43 2.69 -4.46
N GLY A 182 -21.99 1.63 -5.07
CA GLY A 182 -22.30 1.59 -6.49
C GLY A 182 -21.12 1.29 -7.43
N GLN A 183 -19.92 1.03 -6.92
CA GLN A 183 -18.77 0.63 -7.73
C GLN A 183 -18.03 -0.56 -7.12
N ALA A 184 -17.25 -1.24 -7.95
CA ALA A 184 -16.28 -2.23 -7.52
C ALA A 184 -14.89 -1.75 -7.95
N CYS A 185 -14.01 -1.56 -6.96
CA CYS A 185 -12.59 -1.29 -7.15
C CYS A 185 -11.79 -2.58 -7.03
N THR A 186 -10.83 -2.76 -7.94
CA THR A 186 -9.87 -3.88 -7.96
C THR A 186 -8.44 -3.34 -7.88
N VAL A 187 -7.54 -4.13 -7.29
CA VAL A 187 -6.12 -3.77 -7.14
C VAL A 187 -5.26 -4.65 -8.03
N LYS A 188 -4.39 -4.04 -8.83
CA LYS A 188 -3.34 -4.68 -9.64
C LYS A 188 -1.98 -4.25 -9.10
N SER A 189 -1.00 -5.17 -9.15
CA SER A 189 0.32 -5.02 -8.51
C SER A 189 0.26 -4.77 -7.00
N GLY A 190 -0.85 -5.17 -6.36
CA GLY A 190 -1.16 -4.86 -4.96
C GLY A 190 -0.26 -5.55 -3.93
N SER A 191 0.51 -6.57 -4.31
CA SER A 191 1.48 -7.23 -3.42
C SER A 191 2.86 -7.34 -4.05
N GLY A 192 3.88 -7.42 -3.19
CA GLY A 192 5.27 -7.56 -3.59
C GLY A 192 6.24 -7.35 -2.42
N THR A 193 7.54 -7.30 -2.73
CA THR A 193 8.59 -6.96 -1.76
C THR A 193 9.17 -5.60 -2.09
N LEU A 194 9.34 -4.76 -1.07
CA LEU A 194 9.86 -3.40 -1.21
C LEU A 194 11.36 -3.42 -1.56
N GLY A 195 11.74 -2.75 -2.64
CA GLY A 195 13.13 -2.63 -3.08
C GLY A 195 13.89 -1.52 -2.35
N SER A 196 14.83 -0.90 -3.06
CA SER A 196 15.62 0.26 -2.62
C SER A 196 15.02 1.61 -3.07
N ALA A 197 13.71 1.67 -3.31
CA ALA A 197 12.99 2.86 -3.78
C ALA A 197 11.51 2.81 -3.33
N ASN A 198 10.83 3.97 -3.39
CA ASN A 198 9.38 4.06 -3.18
C ASN A 198 8.63 3.23 -4.23
N GLN A 199 7.65 2.44 -3.77
CA GLN A 199 6.82 1.64 -4.64
C GLN A 199 5.58 2.42 -5.04
N SER A 200 5.43 2.73 -6.32
CA SER A 200 4.35 3.56 -6.87
C SER A 200 3.55 2.90 -7.99
N SER A 201 3.78 1.60 -8.26
CA SER A 201 3.15 0.88 -9.37
C SER A 201 1.84 0.14 -9.00
N VAL A 202 1.24 0.45 -7.85
CA VAL A 202 -0.06 -0.13 -7.48
C VAL A 202 -1.15 0.58 -8.28
N GLU A 203 -1.96 -0.19 -9.01
CA GLU A 203 -3.06 0.34 -9.83
C GLU A 203 -4.38 -0.04 -9.17
N VAL A 204 -5.23 0.94 -8.88
CA VAL A 204 -6.60 0.72 -8.39
C VAL A 204 -7.58 1.18 -9.46
N ALA A 205 -8.34 0.24 -10.00
CA ALA A 205 -9.34 0.49 -11.04
C ALA A 205 -10.74 0.27 -10.46
N CYS A 206 -11.52 1.34 -10.38
CA CYS A 206 -12.92 1.34 -9.97
C CYS A 206 -13.83 1.38 -11.20
N ALA A 207 -14.81 0.50 -11.25
CA ALA A 207 -15.86 0.51 -12.26
C ALA A 207 -17.23 0.54 -11.58
N THR A 208 -18.16 1.33 -12.11
CA THR A 208 -19.57 1.28 -11.68
C THR A 208 -20.06 -0.16 -11.80
N GLN A 209 -20.52 -0.72 -10.68
CA GLN A 209 -20.98 -2.09 -10.67
C GLN A 209 -22.35 -2.10 -11.33
N ALA A 210 -22.38 -2.51 -12.60
CA ALA A 210 -23.62 -2.76 -13.32
C ALA A 210 -24.34 -3.92 -12.63
N ALA A 211 -25.20 -3.60 -11.67
CA ALA A 211 -26.14 -4.56 -11.12
C ALA A 211 -26.93 -5.15 -12.28
N ALA A 212 -26.96 -6.48 -12.40
CA ALA A 212 -27.68 -7.12 -13.49
C ALA A 212 -29.15 -6.69 -13.47
N LEU A 213 -29.72 -6.40 -14.65
CA LEU A 213 -31.13 -6.09 -14.77
C LEU A 213 -31.95 -7.23 -14.13
N PRO A 214 -33.04 -6.92 -13.41
CA PRO A 214 -33.74 -7.92 -12.60
C PRO A 214 -34.65 -8.78 -13.48
N GLU A 215 -34.05 -9.70 -14.22
CA GLU A 215 -34.74 -10.54 -15.21
C GLU A 215 -35.53 -11.70 -14.61
N GLY A 216 -36.51 -12.15 -15.38
CA GLY A 216 -37.37 -13.29 -15.09
C GLY A 216 -38.74 -12.87 -14.57
N ASP A 217 -39.40 -13.82 -13.90
CA ASP A 217 -40.74 -13.67 -13.37
C ASP A 217 -40.68 -13.24 -11.89
N TRP A 218 -41.38 -12.15 -11.57
CA TRP A 218 -41.39 -11.48 -10.27
C TRP A 218 -42.83 -11.33 -9.79
N GLU A 219 -43.13 -11.87 -8.62
CA GLU A 219 -44.48 -11.94 -8.08
C GLU A 219 -44.65 -11.02 -6.88
N MET A 220 -45.70 -10.20 -6.87
CA MET A 220 -45.93 -9.20 -5.84
C MET A 220 -46.17 -9.85 -4.47
N THR A 221 -45.64 -9.24 -3.41
CA THR A 221 -45.82 -9.74 -2.04
C THR A 221 -47.26 -9.56 -1.55
N LEU A 222 -47.97 -8.55 -2.08
CA LEU A 222 -49.38 -8.27 -1.79
C LEU A 222 -50.30 -9.29 -2.48
N CYS A 223 -50.97 -10.11 -1.66
CA CYS A 223 -52.10 -10.94 -2.06
C CYS A 223 -53.40 -10.12 -1.94
N SER A 224 -54.24 -10.11 -2.98
CA SER A 224 -55.54 -9.45 -3.01
C SER A 224 -56.63 -10.37 -3.56
N GLN A 225 -57.89 -10.10 -3.23
CA GLN A 225 -59.01 -10.88 -3.77
C GLN A 225 -59.35 -10.37 -5.18
N VAL A 226 -59.36 -11.27 -6.16
CA VAL A 226 -59.62 -10.97 -7.58
C VAL A 226 -61.07 -11.26 -7.94
N LEU A 227 -61.62 -12.36 -7.42
CA LEU A 227 -63.02 -12.77 -7.57
C LEU A 227 -63.51 -13.41 -6.25
N PRO A 228 -64.82 -13.62 -6.05
CA PRO A 228 -65.33 -14.44 -4.94
C PRO A 228 -64.63 -15.82 -4.91
N GLY A 229 -63.92 -16.11 -3.82
CA GLY A 229 -63.14 -17.36 -3.67
C GLY A 229 -61.77 -17.40 -4.35
N THR A 230 -61.43 -16.46 -5.23
CA THR A 230 -60.15 -16.43 -5.96
C THR A 230 -59.30 -15.24 -5.54
N TRP A 231 -58.09 -15.53 -5.09
CA TRP A 231 -57.08 -14.55 -4.70
C TRP A 231 -55.97 -14.49 -5.74
N GLY A 232 -55.17 -13.44 -5.72
CA GLY A 232 -54.09 -13.30 -6.66
C GLY A 232 -53.01 -12.30 -6.27
N ARG A 233 -51.90 -12.40 -7.01
CA ARG A 233 -50.73 -11.53 -6.92
C ARG A 233 -50.37 -11.06 -8.32
N THR A 234 -49.97 -9.80 -8.44
CA THR A 234 -49.48 -9.25 -9.70
C THR A 234 -48.17 -9.95 -10.09
N LEU A 235 -48.08 -10.42 -11.33
CA LEU A 235 -46.87 -10.98 -11.92
C LEU A 235 -46.24 -9.95 -12.85
N TRP A 236 -44.93 -9.75 -12.75
CA TRP A 236 -44.12 -9.01 -13.70
C TRP A 236 -43.16 -9.98 -14.38
N ARG A 237 -43.14 -9.99 -15.71
CA ARG A 237 -42.12 -10.66 -16.50
C ARG A 237 -41.20 -9.62 -17.10
N ILE A 238 -39.91 -9.76 -16.83
CA ILE A 238 -38.88 -8.79 -17.21
C ILE A 238 -37.89 -9.50 -18.11
N ALA A 239 -37.96 -9.21 -19.41
CA ALA A 239 -37.09 -9.78 -20.44
C ALA A 239 -36.01 -8.76 -20.84
N ARG A 240 -34.73 -9.12 -20.74
CA ARG A 240 -33.63 -8.26 -21.22
C ARG A 240 -33.72 -8.07 -22.73
N GLN A 241 -33.57 -6.83 -23.17
CA GLN A 241 -33.41 -6.43 -24.58
C GLN A 241 -31.96 -6.01 -24.84
N SER A 242 -31.34 -5.32 -23.88
CA SER A 242 -29.91 -5.01 -23.82
C SER A 242 -29.50 -4.78 -22.36
N ASP A 243 -28.22 -4.50 -22.08
CA ASP A 243 -27.73 -4.24 -20.73
C ASP A 243 -28.38 -3.02 -20.04
N THR A 244 -29.03 -2.14 -20.80
CA THR A 244 -29.77 -0.97 -20.30
C THR A 244 -31.25 -0.96 -20.67
N ARG A 245 -31.78 -2.02 -21.30
CA ARG A 245 -33.19 -2.08 -21.72
C ARG A 245 -33.86 -3.40 -21.35
N ALA A 246 -35.07 -3.30 -20.80
CA ALA A 246 -35.93 -4.44 -20.52
C ALA A 246 -37.34 -4.24 -21.13
N ALA A 247 -37.90 -5.31 -21.67
CA ALA A 247 -39.31 -5.39 -22.06
C ALA A 247 -40.11 -5.98 -20.88
N ILE A 248 -41.28 -5.38 -20.62
CA ILE A 248 -42.09 -5.64 -19.43
C ILE A 248 -43.44 -6.21 -19.87
N GLU A 249 -43.85 -7.31 -19.23
CA GLU A 249 -45.22 -7.82 -19.29
C GLU A 249 -45.79 -7.93 -17.88
N GLN A 250 -47.07 -7.61 -17.73
CA GLN A 250 -47.85 -7.84 -16.53
C GLN A 250 -48.79 -9.02 -16.74
N GLY A 251 -48.80 -9.91 -15.76
CA GLY A 251 -49.79 -10.97 -15.63
C GLY A 251 -50.33 -11.02 -14.21
N MET A 252 -50.97 -12.13 -13.87
CA MET A 252 -51.42 -12.39 -12.51
C MET A 252 -51.19 -13.86 -12.16
N VAL A 253 -50.94 -14.14 -10.89
CA VAL A 253 -50.96 -15.50 -10.36
C VAL A 253 -52.21 -15.65 -9.52
N LEU A 254 -53.01 -16.68 -9.78
CA LEU A 254 -54.25 -16.96 -9.06
C LEU A 254 -54.09 -18.09 -8.04
N TYR A 255 -54.78 -17.94 -6.92
CA TYR A 255 -54.74 -18.80 -5.74
C TYR A 255 -56.15 -19.07 -5.20
N SER A 256 -56.35 -20.25 -4.62
CA SER A 256 -57.60 -20.66 -3.96
C SER A 256 -57.72 -20.22 -2.50
N ASN A 257 -56.72 -19.53 -1.96
CA ASN A 257 -56.62 -19.18 -0.54
C ASN A 257 -56.16 -17.73 -0.33
N SER A 258 -56.59 -17.11 0.77
CA SER A 258 -56.35 -15.69 1.08
C SER A 258 -54.92 -15.36 1.51
N GLN A 259 -54.09 -16.37 1.77
CA GLN A 259 -52.66 -16.21 1.98
C GLN A 259 -51.88 -16.12 0.65
N CYS A 260 -52.50 -16.50 -0.48
CA CYS A 260 -51.84 -16.78 -1.74
C CYS A 260 -50.61 -17.70 -1.54
N ALA A 261 -50.83 -18.84 -0.87
CA ALA A 261 -49.82 -19.85 -0.57
C ALA A 261 -49.97 -21.09 -1.47
N GLY A 262 -48.86 -21.81 -1.69
CA GLY A 262 -48.80 -23.01 -2.53
C GLY A 262 -48.57 -22.70 -4.01
N THR A 263 -48.89 -23.66 -4.88
CA THR A 263 -48.73 -23.52 -6.34
C THR A 263 -49.88 -22.69 -6.93
N GLY A 264 -49.64 -21.40 -7.16
CA GLY A 264 -50.61 -20.54 -7.85
C GLY A 264 -50.56 -20.69 -9.38
N THR A 265 -51.71 -20.54 -10.05
CA THR A 265 -51.85 -20.67 -11.50
C THR A 265 -51.50 -19.35 -12.20
N VAL A 266 -50.51 -19.36 -13.08
CA VAL A 266 -50.15 -18.18 -13.89
C VAL A 266 -51.24 -17.89 -14.92
N GLN A 267 -51.66 -16.62 -15.01
CA GLN A 267 -52.53 -16.07 -16.02
C GLN A 267 -51.77 -14.98 -16.79
N THR A 268 -51.42 -15.27 -18.04
CA THR A 268 -50.82 -14.34 -19.00
C THR A 268 -51.87 -13.93 -20.03
N SER A 269 -52.15 -12.64 -20.13
CA SER A 269 -52.99 -12.08 -21.20
C SER A 269 -52.12 -11.55 -22.34
N PRO A 270 -52.49 -11.71 -23.62
CA PRO A 270 -51.83 -11.04 -24.74
C PRO A 270 -51.84 -9.50 -24.62
N ALA A 271 -52.76 -8.93 -23.85
CA ALA A 271 -52.82 -7.50 -23.54
C ALA A 271 -51.90 -7.08 -22.37
N GLY A 272 -51.10 -7.99 -21.82
CA GLY A 272 -50.22 -7.76 -20.67
C GLY A 272 -48.95 -6.96 -20.97
N ALA A 273 -48.65 -6.65 -22.23
CA ALA A 273 -47.47 -5.86 -22.59
C ALA A 273 -47.50 -4.47 -21.92
N LEU A 274 -46.55 -4.21 -21.02
CA LEU A 274 -46.39 -2.93 -20.34
C LEU A 274 -45.41 -1.99 -21.07
N GLY A 275 -44.73 -2.47 -22.11
CA GLY A 275 -43.80 -1.68 -22.92
C GLY A 275 -42.34 -1.95 -22.57
N THR A 276 -41.49 -0.93 -22.66
CA THR A 276 -40.05 -1.07 -22.39
C THR A 276 -39.53 0.01 -21.43
N VAL A 277 -38.58 -0.38 -20.58
CA VAL A 277 -37.82 0.55 -19.73
C VAL A 277 -36.41 0.66 -20.28
N ALA A 278 -35.94 1.89 -20.47
CA ALA A 278 -34.56 2.22 -20.77
C ALA A 278 -33.93 2.88 -19.53
N PHE A 279 -32.95 2.22 -18.93
CA PHE A 279 -32.24 2.69 -17.75
C PHE A 279 -31.08 3.61 -18.15
N ASP A 280 -31.18 4.88 -17.78
CA ASP A 280 -30.18 5.92 -18.06
C ASP A 280 -29.18 6.13 -16.93
N ARG A 281 -29.51 5.67 -15.71
CA ARG A 281 -28.67 5.85 -14.52
C ARG A 281 -28.82 4.69 -13.56
N THR A 282 -27.71 4.30 -12.94
CA THR A 282 -27.68 3.36 -11.81
C THR A 282 -27.02 3.98 -10.60
N GLY A 283 -27.14 3.30 -9.45
CA GLY A 283 -26.49 3.64 -8.19
C GLY A 283 -26.73 2.50 -7.21
N ALA A 284 -25.98 2.45 -6.10
CA ALA A 284 -26.21 1.45 -5.07
C ALA A 284 -25.87 1.99 -3.69
N THR A 285 -26.27 1.25 -2.67
CA THR A 285 -25.80 1.33 -1.29
C THR A 285 -25.09 0.01 -0.94
N ALA A 286 -24.78 -0.22 0.33
CA ALA A 286 -24.24 -1.50 0.79
C ALA A 286 -25.23 -2.67 0.68
N THR A 287 -26.54 -2.42 0.54
CA THR A 287 -27.58 -3.48 0.55
C THR A 287 -28.52 -3.49 -0.67
N LEU A 288 -28.55 -2.39 -1.43
CA LEU A 288 -29.51 -2.18 -2.51
C LEU A 288 -28.85 -1.64 -3.78
N ALA A 289 -29.26 -2.15 -4.94
CA ALA A 289 -28.99 -1.56 -6.24
C ALA A 289 -30.23 -0.84 -6.78
N ALA A 290 -30.04 0.35 -7.35
CA ALA A 290 -31.07 1.24 -7.86
C ALA A 290 -30.84 1.56 -9.34
N PHE A 291 -31.94 1.62 -10.10
CA PHE A 291 -31.97 1.84 -11.54
C PHE A 291 -33.01 2.91 -11.88
N TRP A 292 -32.59 4.06 -12.41
CA TRP A 292 -33.47 5.10 -12.91
C TRP A 292 -33.63 4.93 -14.41
N GLY A 293 -34.87 5.04 -14.91
CA GLY A 293 -35.15 4.85 -16.32
C GLY A 293 -36.36 5.63 -16.83
N ALA A 294 -36.41 5.76 -18.15
CA ALA A 294 -37.61 6.14 -18.88
C ALA A 294 -38.39 4.87 -19.26
N TRP A 295 -39.65 4.78 -18.87
CA TRP A 295 -40.57 3.70 -19.22
C TRP A 295 -41.52 4.18 -20.31
N SER A 296 -41.33 3.68 -21.53
CA SER A 296 -42.23 3.92 -22.67
C SER A 296 -43.28 2.81 -22.75
N GLN A 297 -44.54 3.19 -22.62
CA GLN A 297 -45.72 2.33 -22.67
C GLN A 297 -46.16 2.07 -24.12
N PRO A 298 -46.93 1.00 -24.42
CA PRO A 298 -47.44 0.73 -25.77
C PRO A 298 -48.38 1.82 -26.30
N THR A 299 -48.94 2.64 -25.40
CA THR A 299 -49.75 3.84 -25.72
C THR A 299 -48.93 5.00 -26.27
N GLY A 300 -47.60 4.90 -26.31
CA GLY A 300 -46.69 5.98 -26.67
C GLY A 300 -46.35 6.94 -25.52
N LEU A 301 -47.06 6.84 -24.38
CA LEU A 301 -46.73 7.61 -23.18
C LEU A 301 -45.38 7.17 -22.59
N THR A 302 -44.60 8.12 -22.08
CA THR A 302 -43.34 7.84 -21.37
C THR A 302 -43.37 8.44 -19.99
N SER A 303 -43.02 7.65 -18.98
CA SER A 303 -42.92 8.05 -17.57
C SER A 303 -41.52 7.81 -17.01
N ARG A 304 -41.20 8.39 -15.85
CA ARG A 304 -39.99 8.04 -15.09
C ARG A 304 -40.31 6.91 -14.11
N THR A 305 -39.36 6.01 -13.92
CA THR A 305 -39.44 4.95 -12.92
C THR A 305 -38.08 4.74 -12.27
N VAL A 306 -38.09 4.35 -10.99
CA VAL A 306 -36.90 3.88 -10.29
C VAL A 306 -37.16 2.46 -9.80
N TRP A 307 -36.28 1.54 -10.16
CA TRP A 307 -36.35 0.17 -9.68
C TRP A 307 -35.27 -0.05 -8.63
N ALA A 308 -35.57 -0.89 -7.64
CA ALA A 308 -34.66 -1.21 -6.56
C ALA A 308 -34.57 -2.72 -6.34
N ARG A 309 -33.36 -3.26 -6.27
CA ARG A 309 -33.07 -4.65 -5.89
C ARG A 309 -32.42 -4.67 -4.52
N LYS A 310 -33.14 -5.20 -3.51
CA LYS A 310 -32.67 -5.35 -2.12
C LYS A 310 -32.87 -6.80 -1.67
N GLY A 311 -31.78 -7.55 -1.55
CA GLY A 311 -31.80 -8.99 -1.26
C GLY A 311 -32.66 -9.79 -2.25
N ALA A 312 -33.72 -10.44 -1.76
CA ALA A 312 -34.67 -11.20 -2.57
C ALA A 312 -35.74 -10.35 -3.28
N TYR A 313 -35.86 -9.06 -2.95
CA TYR A 313 -36.92 -8.20 -3.44
C TYR A 313 -36.53 -7.42 -4.70
N LEU A 314 -37.52 -7.16 -5.55
CA LEU A 314 -37.55 -6.13 -6.58
C LEU A 314 -38.68 -5.15 -6.25
N CYS A 315 -38.36 -3.88 -6.05
CA CYS A 315 -39.34 -2.82 -5.85
C CYS A 315 -39.38 -1.95 -7.10
N VAL A 316 -40.55 -1.88 -7.76
CA VAL A 316 -40.80 -0.95 -8.86
C VAL A 316 -41.42 0.31 -8.27
N LEU A 317 -40.69 1.41 -8.29
CA LEU A 317 -41.10 2.70 -7.74
C LEU A 317 -41.44 3.65 -8.91
N GLY A 318 -42.49 4.46 -8.74
CA GLY A 318 -42.78 5.58 -9.63
C GLY A 318 -41.79 6.72 -9.41
N ASP A 319 -41.60 7.57 -10.40
CA ASP A 319 -40.72 8.74 -10.32
C ASP A 319 -41.21 9.88 -11.22
N THR A 320 -40.57 11.05 -11.10
CA THR A 320 -40.89 12.27 -11.87
C THR A 320 -39.64 12.86 -12.53
N THR A 321 -39.82 13.95 -13.28
CA THR A 321 -38.72 14.80 -13.75
C THR A 321 -38.90 16.20 -13.15
N PRO A 322 -38.01 16.68 -12.25
CA PRO A 322 -36.87 15.99 -11.66
C PRO A 322 -37.29 14.81 -10.76
N SER A 323 -36.33 13.91 -10.49
CA SER A 323 -36.56 12.68 -9.70
C SER A 323 -36.87 13.00 -8.24
N VAL A 324 -37.93 12.39 -7.70
CA VAL A 324 -38.27 12.45 -6.26
C VAL A 324 -37.41 11.51 -5.42
N LEU A 325 -36.73 10.55 -6.06
CA LEU A 325 -35.77 9.64 -5.43
C LEU A 325 -34.35 9.87 -6.00
N PRO A 326 -33.73 11.04 -5.79
CA PRO A 326 -32.52 11.44 -6.52
C PRO A 326 -31.25 10.66 -6.14
N THR A 327 -31.24 9.88 -5.05
CA THR A 327 -30.07 9.15 -4.53
C THR A 327 -30.39 7.70 -4.20
N ALA A 328 -29.40 6.81 -4.25
CA ALA A 328 -29.58 5.40 -3.88
C ALA A 328 -30.05 5.23 -2.42
N GLN A 329 -29.65 6.12 -1.51
CA GLN A 329 -30.12 6.14 -0.12
C GLN A 329 -31.63 6.44 -0.03
N ALA A 330 -32.14 7.40 -0.81
CA ALA A 330 -33.57 7.72 -0.85
C ALA A 330 -34.38 6.55 -1.46
N VAL A 331 -33.84 5.92 -2.50
CA VAL A 331 -34.42 4.70 -3.09
C VAL A 331 -34.44 3.55 -2.08
N GLU A 332 -33.40 3.39 -1.26
CA GLU A 332 -33.36 2.36 -0.21
C GLU A 332 -34.44 2.59 0.85
N SER A 333 -34.60 3.82 1.35
CA SER A 333 -35.68 4.14 2.30
C SER A 333 -37.08 3.92 1.71
N ALA A 334 -37.28 4.26 0.43
CA ALA A 334 -38.55 4.01 -0.26
C ALA A 334 -38.80 2.51 -0.52
N ALA A 335 -37.75 1.74 -0.83
CA ALA A 335 -37.82 0.30 -0.97
C ALA A 335 -38.18 -0.38 0.36
N ASP A 336 -37.60 0.04 1.49
CA ASP A 336 -37.92 -0.53 2.81
C ASP A 336 -39.39 -0.31 3.20
N LEU A 337 -39.93 0.89 2.96
CA LEU A 337 -41.36 1.17 3.14
C LEU A 337 -42.23 0.30 2.22
N SER A 338 -41.82 0.10 0.96
CA SER A 338 -42.55 -0.73 0.01
C SER A 338 -42.47 -2.23 0.33
N ILE A 339 -41.34 -2.72 0.86
CA ILE A 339 -41.20 -4.10 1.38
C ILE A 339 -42.15 -4.31 2.57
N ALA A 340 -42.14 -3.39 3.54
CA ALA A 340 -43.05 -3.43 4.69
C ALA A 340 -44.53 -3.38 4.28
N GLY A 341 -44.86 -2.56 3.28
CA GLY A 341 -46.19 -2.47 2.67
C GLY A 341 -46.55 -3.60 1.70
N LYS A 342 -45.69 -4.61 1.51
CA LYS A 342 -45.84 -5.71 0.54
C LYS A 342 -45.96 -5.25 -0.94
N GLY A 343 -45.56 -4.02 -1.23
CA GLY A 343 -45.55 -3.41 -2.57
C GLY A 343 -44.45 -3.96 -3.50
N CYS A 344 -43.41 -4.58 -2.95
CA CYS A 344 -42.33 -5.19 -3.73
C CYS A 344 -42.63 -6.64 -4.13
N TYR A 345 -41.90 -7.09 -5.15
CA TYR A 345 -42.01 -8.40 -5.78
C TYR A 345 -40.86 -9.30 -5.32
N THR A 346 -41.09 -10.60 -5.27
CA THR A 346 -40.08 -11.64 -5.06
C THR A 346 -39.95 -12.51 -6.31
N LYS A 347 -38.77 -13.07 -6.58
CA LYS A 347 -38.58 -13.94 -7.75
C LYS A 347 -39.40 -15.24 -7.59
N ARG A 348 -40.05 -15.64 -8.68
CA ARG A 348 -40.84 -16.88 -8.78
C ARG A 348 -40.00 -18.05 -9.31
#